data_AF-A0A6I2ZYT3-F1
#
_entry.id   AF-A0A6I2ZYT3-F1
#
_cell.length_a   1.000
_cell.length_b   1.000
_cell.length_c   1.000
_cell.angle_alpha   90.00
_cell.angle_beta   90.00
_cell.angle_gamma   90.00
#
_symmetry.space_group_name_H-M   'P 1'
#
loop_
_entity.id
_entity.type
_entity.pdbx_description
1 polymer ?
#
loop_
_entity_poly.entity_id
_entity_poly.type
_entity_poly.pdbx_seq_one_letter_code
_entity_poly.pdbx_strand_id
1 'polypeptide(L)'
;MLSPTLDSIRLFLHILAASVWVGGQIVLGGLVPKLRQAAPESLKVAANAFARVAWPAFAVVVVTGMWNILDIKVGDMSTEYQVTMFVHVLLAMATAMFAVIHSVGKTKLALALGGALGLLTSLGAMFVGILLQSGR
;
A
#
# COMPACT_ATOMS: atom_id res chain seq x y z
N MET A 1 28.14 -19.11 -0.88
CA MET A 1 27.04 -18.22 -0.43
C MET A 1 26.24 -17.80 -1.65
N LEU A 2 24.94 -17.52 -1.49
CA LEU A 2 24.13 -16.98 -2.58
C LEU A 2 24.40 -15.48 -2.72
N SER A 3 24.50 -14.99 -3.96
CA SER A 3 24.72 -13.57 -4.26
C SER A 3 23.40 -12.85 -4.49
N PRO A 4 23.24 -11.60 -4.01
CA PRO A 4 22.06 -10.78 -4.33
C PRO A 4 21.91 -10.58 -5.84
N THR A 5 20.68 -10.68 -6.32
CA THR A 5 20.27 -10.31 -7.69
C THR A 5 19.42 -9.04 -7.67
N LEU A 6 19.25 -8.38 -8.82
CA LEU A 6 18.34 -7.24 -8.94
C LEU A 6 16.91 -7.61 -8.55
N ASP A 7 16.45 -8.81 -8.90
CA ASP A 7 15.12 -9.30 -8.51
C ASP A 7 14.99 -9.43 -7.00
N SER A 8 16.00 -10.00 -6.33
CA SER A 8 15.98 -10.16 -4.88
C SER A 8 15.93 -8.80 -4.17
N ILE A 9 16.66 -7.81 -4.68
CA ILE A 9 16.68 -6.44 -4.13
C ILE A 9 15.33 -5.75 -4.39
N ARG A 10 14.80 -5.83 -5.62
CA ARG A 10 13.50 -5.26 -5.99
C ARG A 10 12.38 -5.82 -5.12
N LEU A 11 12.28 -7.14 -5.00
CA LEU A 11 11.23 -7.79 -4.22
C LEU A 11 11.37 -7.49 -2.74
N PHE A 12 12.59 -7.48 -2.20
CA PHE A 12 12.85 -7.06 -0.81
C PHE A 12 12.33 -5.63 -0.56
N LEU A 13 12.70 -4.68 -1.43
CA LEU A 13 12.25 -3.29 -1.30
C LEU A 13 10.73 -3.17 -1.42
N HIS A 14 10.10 -3.89 -2.36
CA HIS A 14 8.66 -3.90 -2.53
C HIS A 14 7.92 -4.39 -1.28
N ILE A 15 8.35 -5.54 -0.73
CA ILE A 15 7.71 -6.16 0.45
C ILE A 15 7.92 -5.31 1.69
N LEU A 16 9.14 -4.77 1.89
CA LEU A 16 9.43 -3.88 3.01
C LEU A 16 8.56 -2.62 2.95
N ALA A 17 8.49 -1.99 1.78
CA ALA A 17 7.69 -0.79 1.56
C ALA A 17 6.18 -1.04 1.73
N ALA A 18 5.66 -2.14 1.18
CA ALA A 18 4.28 -2.57 1.36
C ALA A 18 3.96 -2.81 2.85
N SER A 19 4.89 -3.44 3.58
CA SER A 19 4.74 -3.73 5.01
C SER A 19 4.70 -2.45 5.85
N VAL A 20 5.55 -1.46 5.55
CA VAL A 20 5.52 -0.14 6.20
C VAL A 20 4.22 0.60 5.89
N TRP A 21 3.79 0.59 4.63
CA TRP A 21 2.57 1.28 4.19
C TRP A 21 1.31 0.68 4.81
N VAL A 22 1.07 -0.61 4.62
CA VAL A 22 -0.17 -1.28 5.06
C VAL A 22 -0.15 -1.56 6.55
N GLY A 23 0.95 -2.10 7.07
CA GLY A 23 1.11 -2.33 8.51
C GLY A 23 1.03 -1.04 9.31
N GLY A 24 1.61 0.05 8.80
CA GLY A 24 1.53 1.37 9.40
C GLY A 24 0.10 1.92 9.48
N GLN A 25 -0.71 1.73 8.44
CA GLN A 25 -2.13 2.09 8.48
C GLN A 25 -2.90 1.33 9.57
N ILE A 26 -2.63 0.02 9.73
CA ILE A 26 -3.25 -0.81 10.77
C ILE A 26 -2.87 -0.30 12.15
N VAL A 27 -1.56 -0.10 12.39
CA VAL A 27 -1.05 0.36 13.68
C VAL A 27 -1.60 1.74 14.03
N LEU A 28 -1.47 2.73 13.14
CA LEU A 28 -1.97 4.07 13.40
C LEU A 28 -3.49 4.07 13.58
N GLY A 29 -4.22 3.35 12.73
CA GLY A 29 -5.67 3.19 12.83
C GLY A 29 -6.11 2.63 14.19
N GLY A 30 -5.38 1.64 14.72
CA GLY A 30 -5.63 1.08 16.05
C GLY A 30 -5.29 2.04 17.21
N LEU A 31 -4.28 2.91 17.03
CA LEU A 31 -3.89 3.90 18.04
C LEU A 31 -4.81 5.12 18.10
N VAL A 32 -5.41 5.52 16.97
CA VAL A 32 -6.23 6.74 16.86
C VAL A 32 -7.33 6.86 17.92
N PRO A 33 -8.15 5.83 18.23
CA PRO A 33 -9.21 5.96 19.24
C PRO A 33 -8.66 6.29 20.63
N LYS A 34 -7.55 5.67 21.02
CA LYS A 34 -6.93 5.89 22.35
C LYS A 34 -6.19 7.21 22.43
N LEU A 35 -5.44 7.58 21.38
CA LEU A 35 -4.80 8.90 21.30
C LEU A 35 -5.84 10.02 21.34
N ARG A 36 -6.97 9.86 20.65
CA ARG A 36 -8.05 10.85 20.68
C ARG A 36 -8.67 11.02 22.07
N GLN A 37 -8.71 9.96 22.89
CA GLN A 37 -9.25 9.99 24.25
C GLN A 37 -8.24 10.56 25.26
N ALA A 38 -6.97 10.13 25.19
CA ALA A 38 -5.97 10.40 26.22
C ALA A 38 -5.06 11.60 25.93
N ALA A 39 -4.81 11.90 24.65
CA ALA A 39 -3.84 12.91 24.20
C ALA A 39 -4.27 13.53 22.84
N PRO A 40 -5.42 14.21 22.76
CA PRO A 40 -6.00 14.70 21.50
C PRO A 40 -5.08 15.69 20.76
N GLU A 41 -4.30 16.49 21.48
CA GLU A 41 -3.30 17.42 20.93
C GLU A 41 -2.15 16.69 20.21
N SER A 42 -1.84 15.47 20.64
CA SER A 42 -0.77 14.63 20.06
C SER A 42 -1.21 13.90 18.78
N LEU A 43 -2.51 13.80 18.49
CA LEU A 43 -3.04 13.06 17.34
C LEU A 43 -2.47 13.56 16.01
N LYS A 44 -2.46 14.89 15.81
CA LYS A 44 -1.95 15.50 14.58
C LYS A 44 -0.43 15.32 14.43
N VAL A 45 0.30 15.38 15.56
CA VAL A 45 1.75 15.16 15.59
C VAL A 45 2.08 13.73 15.17
N ALA A 46 1.39 12.74 15.75
CA ALA A 46 1.55 11.33 15.41
C ALA A 46 1.21 11.04 13.94
N ALA A 47 0.09 11.57 13.44
CA ALA A 47 -0.31 11.41 12.05
C ALA A 47 0.71 12.00 11.06
N ASN A 48 1.24 13.20 11.35
CA ASN A 48 2.26 13.83 10.51
C ASN A 48 3.59 13.08 10.55
N ALA A 49 3.99 12.58 11.72
CA ALA A 49 5.20 11.78 11.87
C ALA A 49 5.09 10.47 11.07
N PHE A 50 3.93 9.79 11.16
CA PHE A 50 3.65 8.63 10.33
C PHE A 50 3.71 8.96 8.84
N ALA A 51 3.06 10.04 8.40
CA ALA A 51 3.02 10.43 6.99
C ALA A 51 4.44 10.63 6.39
N ARG A 52 5.38 11.18 7.16
CA ARG A 52 6.78 11.36 6.73
C ARG A 52 7.51 10.05 6.43
N VAL A 53 7.07 8.94 7.01
CA VAL A 53 7.62 7.59 6.77
C VAL A 53 6.79 6.85 5.72
N ALA A 54 5.47 6.96 5.83
CA ALA A 54 4.52 6.25 4.98
C ALA A 54 4.61 6.70 3.52
N TRP A 55 4.68 8.00 3.23
CA TRP A 55 4.72 8.50 1.85
C TRP A 55 5.97 8.04 1.06
N PRO A 56 7.19 8.10 1.61
CA PRO A 56 8.35 7.49 0.97
C PRO A 56 8.19 5.99 0.74
N ALA A 57 7.66 5.24 1.71
CA ALA A 57 7.37 3.82 1.53
C ALA A 57 6.35 3.59 0.41
N PHE A 58 5.32 4.43 0.31
CA PHE A 58 4.37 4.38 -0.78
C PHE A 58 5.02 4.60 -2.15
N ALA A 59 5.92 5.59 -2.25
CA ALA A 59 6.66 5.82 -3.49
C ALA A 59 7.50 4.58 -3.87
N VAL A 60 8.18 3.96 -2.90
CA VAL A 60 8.97 2.74 -3.15
C VAL A 60 8.09 1.59 -3.60
N VAL A 61 6.95 1.33 -2.96
CA VAL A 61 6.06 0.21 -3.35
C VAL A 61 5.47 0.43 -4.74
N VAL A 62 5.14 1.67 -5.12
CA VAL A 62 4.65 2.02 -6.46
C VAL A 62 5.73 1.79 -7.51
N VAL A 63 6.94 2.34 -7.31
CA VAL A 63 8.05 2.21 -8.27
C VAL A 63 8.44 0.74 -8.46
N THR A 64 8.61 0.01 -7.37
CA THR A 64 8.96 -1.42 -7.43
C THR A 64 7.81 -2.28 -7.98
N GLY A 65 6.56 -1.91 -7.73
CA GLY A 65 5.38 -2.56 -8.31
C GLY A 65 5.29 -2.37 -9.82
N MET A 66 5.56 -1.15 -10.31
CA MET A 66 5.68 -0.88 -11.75
C MET A 66 6.80 -1.70 -12.37
N TRP A 67 7.96 -1.79 -11.70
CA TRP A 67 9.06 -2.64 -12.16
C TRP A 67 8.63 -4.11 -12.23
N ASN A 68 7.94 -4.65 -11.22
CA ASN A 68 7.44 -6.03 -11.25
C ASN A 68 6.55 -6.32 -12.47
N ILE A 69 5.71 -5.37 -12.90
CA ILE A 69 4.83 -5.52 -14.06
C ILE A 69 5.64 -5.46 -15.37
N LEU A 70 6.56 -4.50 -15.48
CA LEU A 70 7.40 -4.30 -16.68
C LEU A 70 8.36 -5.46 -16.94
N ASP A 71 8.70 -6.22 -15.90
CA ASP A 71 9.57 -7.39 -15.96
C ASP A 71 8.86 -8.66 -16.49
N ILE A 72 7.54 -8.60 -16.68
CA ILE A 72 6.72 -9.73 -17.17
C ILE A 72 6.24 -9.45 -18.58
N LYS A 73 6.31 -10.45 -19.45
CA LYS A 73 5.58 -10.45 -20.72
C LYS A 73 4.12 -10.78 -20.49
N VAL A 74 3.33 -9.79 -20.04
CA VAL A 74 1.92 -9.99 -19.67
C VAL A 74 1.08 -10.60 -20.80
N GLY A 75 1.38 -10.28 -22.06
CA GLY A 75 0.68 -10.84 -23.23
C GLY A 75 0.85 -12.35 -23.43
N ASP A 76 1.89 -12.94 -22.84
CA ASP A 76 2.15 -14.38 -22.92
C ASP A 76 1.47 -15.15 -21.76
N MET A 77 0.86 -14.45 -20.80
CA MET A 77 0.21 -15.04 -19.63
C MET A 77 -1.25 -15.41 -19.92
N SER A 78 -1.82 -16.35 -19.15
CA SER A 78 -3.21 -16.76 -19.30
C SER A 78 -4.19 -15.59 -19.06
N THR A 79 -5.40 -15.69 -19.59
CA THR A 79 -6.45 -14.69 -19.39
C THR A 79 -6.74 -14.48 -17.90
N GLU A 80 -6.73 -15.54 -17.09
CA GLU A 80 -6.94 -15.48 -15.64
C GLU A 80 -5.83 -14.66 -14.96
N TYR A 81 -4.57 -14.86 -15.36
CA TYR A 81 -3.45 -14.08 -14.85
C TYR A 81 -3.60 -12.60 -15.21
N GLN A 82 -3.92 -12.31 -16.47
CA GLN A 82 -4.11 -10.93 -16.94
C GLN A 82 -5.24 -10.23 -16.18
N VAL A 83 -6.40 -10.88 -16.03
CA VAL A 83 -7.53 -10.36 -15.25
C VAL A 83 -7.13 -10.10 -13.80
N THR A 84 -6.44 -11.05 -13.16
CA THR A 84 -5.94 -10.90 -11.78
C THR A 84 -4.99 -9.70 -11.67
N MET A 85 -4.12 -9.50 -12.66
CA MET A 85 -3.17 -8.39 -12.71
C MET A 85 -3.89 -7.05 -12.88
N PHE A 86 -4.91 -6.97 -13.75
CA PHE A 86 -5.75 -5.77 -13.87
C PHE A 86 -6.47 -5.44 -12.56
N VAL A 87 -7.04 -6.43 -11.87
CA VAL A 87 -7.66 -6.23 -10.55
C VAL A 87 -6.64 -5.70 -9.54
N HIS A 88 -5.43 -6.27 -9.52
CA HIS A 88 -4.35 -5.80 -8.65
C HIS A 88 -4.02 -4.32 -8.90
N VAL A 89 -3.83 -3.93 -10.17
CA VAL A 89 -3.50 -2.55 -10.54
C VAL A 89 -4.65 -1.59 -10.18
N LEU A 90 -5.90 -1.99 -10.40
CA LEU A 90 -7.07 -1.18 -10.00
C LEU A 90 -7.11 -0.96 -8.49
N LEU A 91 -6.84 -1.99 -7.69
CA LEU A 91 -6.77 -1.89 -6.23
C LEU A 91 -5.60 -1.01 -5.77
N ALA A 92 -4.44 -1.10 -6.43
CA ALA A 92 -3.29 -0.25 -6.15
C ALA A 92 -3.59 1.23 -6.48
N MET A 93 -4.26 1.52 -7.60
CA MET A 93 -4.70 2.87 -7.94
C MET A 93 -5.76 3.39 -6.97
N ALA A 94 -6.72 2.55 -6.57
CA ALA A 94 -7.72 2.92 -5.57
C ALA A 94 -7.08 3.23 -4.22
N THR A 95 -6.05 2.46 -3.82
CA THR A 95 -5.23 2.74 -2.63
C THR A 95 -4.63 4.13 -2.69
N ALA A 96 -3.98 4.48 -3.80
CA ALA A 96 -3.40 5.80 -4.00
C ALA A 96 -4.45 6.91 -3.89
N MET A 97 -5.58 6.75 -4.57
CA MET A 97 -6.67 7.71 -4.59
C MET A 97 -7.25 7.94 -3.19
N PHE A 98 -7.58 6.89 -2.46
CA PHE A 98 -8.15 7.01 -1.11
C PHE A 98 -7.13 7.55 -0.10
N ALA A 99 -5.85 7.22 -0.24
CA ALA A 99 -4.79 7.81 0.59
C ALA A 99 -4.67 9.33 0.36
N VAL A 100 -4.79 9.80 -0.88
CA VAL A 100 -4.84 11.23 -1.19
C VAL A 100 -6.08 11.87 -0.59
N ILE A 101 -7.28 11.28 -0.79
CA ILE A 101 -8.54 11.77 -0.20
C ILE A 101 -8.43 11.89 1.32
N HIS A 102 -7.85 10.89 1.99
CA HIS A 102 -7.61 10.91 3.43
C HIS A 102 -6.64 12.02 3.83
N SER A 103 -5.55 12.21 3.07
CA SER A 103 -4.47 13.12 3.44
C SER A 103 -4.83 14.60 3.24
N VAL A 104 -5.64 14.92 2.23
CA VAL A 104 -6.04 16.30 1.90
C VAL A 104 -7.46 16.64 2.36
N GLY A 105 -8.22 15.63 2.81
CA GLY A 105 -9.60 15.76 3.22
C GLY A 105 -9.79 16.71 4.41
N LYS A 106 -10.81 17.56 4.33
CA LYS A 106 -11.16 18.52 5.40
C LYS A 106 -12.42 18.15 6.17
N THR A 107 -13.17 17.16 5.69
CA THR A 107 -14.42 16.71 6.31
C THR A 107 -14.22 15.39 7.04
N LYS A 108 -14.99 15.16 8.11
CA LYS A 108 -14.96 13.89 8.87
C LYS A 108 -15.20 12.68 7.97
N LEU A 109 -16.11 12.82 6.99
CA LEU A 109 -16.44 11.77 6.04
C LEU A 109 -15.27 11.45 5.12
N ALA A 110 -14.61 12.45 4.54
CA ALA A 110 -13.46 12.25 3.66
C ALA A 110 -12.29 11.58 4.40
N LEU A 111 -12.02 12.01 5.64
CA LEU A 111 -11.02 11.38 6.49
C LEU A 111 -11.38 9.93 6.82
N ALA A 112 -12.61 9.66 7.24
CA ALA A 112 -13.03 8.32 7.62
C ALA A 112 -13.05 7.35 6.43
N LEU A 113 -13.72 7.71 5.33
CA LEU A 113 -13.81 6.88 4.14
C LEU A 113 -12.46 6.73 3.45
N GLY A 114 -11.70 7.81 3.29
CA GLY A 114 -10.37 7.74 2.69
C GLY A 114 -9.43 6.82 3.47
N GLY A 115 -9.47 6.87 4.82
CA GLY A 115 -8.64 5.99 5.65
C GLY A 115 -9.09 4.52 5.56
N ALA A 116 -10.40 4.26 5.72
CA ALA A 116 -10.93 2.90 5.72
C ALA A 116 -10.83 2.22 4.34
N LEU A 117 -11.25 2.91 3.28
CA LEU A 117 -11.18 2.39 1.92
C LEU A 117 -9.73 2.31 1.42
N GLY A 118 -8.86 3.23 1.85
CA GLY A 118 -7.42 3.16 1.59
C GLY A 118 -6.80 1.88 2.17
N LEU A 119 -7.14 1.53 3.41
CA LEU A 119 -6.66 0.28 4.02
C LEU A 119 -7.24 -0.96 3.35
N LEU A 120 -8.55 -0.99 3.09
CA LEU A 120 -9.22 -2.14 2.45
C LEU A 120 -8.65 -2.42 1.05
N THR A 121 -8.47 -1.38 0.25
CA THR A 121 -7.89 -1.51 -1.10
C THR A 121 -6.41 -1.89 -1.04
N SER A 122 -5.66 -1.40 -0.04
CA SER A 122 -4.26 -1.83 0.19
C SER A 122 -4.16 -3.32 0.52
N LEU A 123 -5.01 -3.80 1.43
CA LEU A 123 -5.08 -5.22 1.81
C LEU A 123 -5.48 -6.10 0.62
N GLY A 124 -6.46 -5.64 -0.17
CA GLY A 124 -6.85 -6.29 -1.41
C GLY A 124 -5.69 -6.38 -2.40
N ALA A 125 -4.99 -5.27 -2.63
CA ALA A 125 -3.82 -5.24 -3.52
C ALA A 125 -2.73 -6.21 -3.04
N MET A 126 -2.42 -6.24 -1.74
CA MET A 126 -1.46 -7.20 -1.17
C MET A 126 -1.89 -8.66 -1.40
N PHE A 127 -3.14 -8.99 -1.11
CA PHE A 127 -3.64 -10.36 -1.28
C PHE A 127 -3.63 -10.80 -2.75
N VAL A 128 -4.12 -9.95 -3.66
CA VAL A 128 -4.07 -10.24 -5.10
C VAL A 128 -2.63 -10.32 -5.61
N GLY A 129 -1.70 -9.56 -5.04
CA GLY A 129 -0.27 -9.67 -5.33
C GLY A 129 0.31 -11.04 -4.97
N ILE A 130 -0.16 -11.66 -3.88
CA ILE A 130 0.20 -13.05 -3.52
C ILE A 130 -0.34 -14.02 -4.58
N LEU A 131 -1.60 -13.86 -5.02
CA LEU A 131 -2.19 -14.70 -6.07
C LEU A 131 -1.36 -14.66 -7.36
N LEU A 132 -0.94 -13.46 -7.78
CA LEU A 132 -0.07 -13.27 -8.95
C LEU A 132 1.29 -13.94 -8.80
N GLN A 133 1.87 -13.93 -7.59
CA GLN A 133 3.14 -14.60 -7.35
C GLN A 133 2.99 -16.13 -7.31
N SER A 134 1.86 -16.66 -6.84
CA SER A 134 1.60 -18.11 -6.80
C SER A 134 1.12 -18.70 -8.12
N GLY A 135 0.52 -17.89 -8.99
CA GLY A 135 0.00 -18.29 -10.30
C GLY A 135 0.92 -17.95 -11.48
N ARG A 136 2.14 -17.46 -11.19
CA ARG A 136 3.21 -17.27 -12.18
C ARG A 136 3.82 -18.59 -12.62
#